data_AF-A0A6L2ZKX7-F1
#
_entry.id   AF-A0A6L2ZKX7-F1
#
_cell.length_a   1.000
_cell.length_b   1.000
_cell.length_c   1.000
_cell.angle_alpha   90.00
_cell.angle_beta   90.00
_cell.angle_gamma   90.00
#
_symmetry.space_group_name_H-M   'P 1'
#
loop_
_entity.id
_entity.type
_entity.pdbx_description
1 polymer ?
#
loop_
_entity_poly.entity_id
_entity_poly.type
_entity_poly.pdbx_seq_one_letter_code
_entity_poly.pdbx_strand_id
1 'polypeptide(L)'
;MNVQLLTDGAKQRIRATSLSLAELMTLVVLFHQIRYRQFKSFYLHHVCQHLRGEFPTLPSYSRCIELLPRCAMALYAFFETVKGDCSGLSIVDSTPLAVCDNLRIKRHRVFQGLAERGKSSTGWFFGFKLHAVINHRGELLSIRLTRGNGDDRKPVPDLVTGLFGSLYADKRLVA
;
A
#
# COMPACT_ATOMS: atom_id res chain seq x y z
N MET A 1 43.74 -4.19 1.87
CA MET A 1 43.26 -5.00 3.02
C MET A 1 41.76 -4.89 3.28
N ASN A 2 41.11 -3.72 3.29
CA ASN A 2 39.66 -3.63 3.61
C ASN A 2 38.69 -4.04 2.50
N VAL A 3 39.12 -4.13 1.23
CA VAL A 3 38.23 -4.50 0.10
C VAL A 3 37.96 -6.01 0.07
N GLN A 4 38.96 -6.83 0.41
CA GLN A 4 38.86 -8.30 0.39
C GLN A 4 38.01 -8.89 1.53
N LEU A 5 37.83 -8.15 2.64
CA LEU A 5 37.01 -8.61 3.77
C LEU A 5 35.51 -8.39 3.58
N LEU A 6 35.11 -7.57 2.59
CA LEU A 6 33.70 -7.34 2.24
C LEU A 6 33.16 -8.44 1.31
N THR A 7 34.03 -9.08 0.52
CA THR A 7 33.67 -10.17 -0.40
C THR A 7 33.50 -11.51 0.32
N ASP A 8 34.16 -11.71 1.46
CA ASP A 8 34.15 -12.96 2.26
C ASP A 8 32.96 -13.08 3.23
N GLY A 9 32.04 -12.11 3.27
CA GLY A 9 30.89 -12.12 4.17
C GLY A 9 31.20 -11.94 5.67
N ALA A 10 32.48 -11.94 6.06
CA ALA A 10 32.93 -11.83 7.46
C ALA A 10 32.68 -10.45 8.10
N LYS A 11 32.45 -9.40 7.29
CA LYS A 11 32.07 -8.06 7.78
C LYS A 11 30.93 -7.50 6.92
N GLN A 12 29.73 -7.42 7.49
CA GLN A 12 28.68 -6.60 6.91
C GLN A 12 28.99 -5.12 7.13
N ARG A 13 28.90 -4.31 6.07
CA ARG A 13 29.08 -2.86 6.16
C ARG A 13 27.86 -2.26 6.87
N ILE A 14 28.00 -1.98 8.17
CA ILE A 14 26.98 -1.26 8.94
C ILE A 14 27.01 0.20 8.49
N ARG A 15 26.16 0.55 7.51
CA ARG A 15 25.88 1.94 7.16
C ARG A 15 24.66 2.38 7.96
N ALA A 16 24.79 3.46 8.72
CA ALA A 16 23.64 4.15 9.28
C ALA A 16 22.62 4.39 8.16
N THR A 17 21.37 3.98 8.39
CA THR A 17 20.29 4.21 7.44
C THR A 17 20.04 5.70 7.41
N SER A 18 20.17 6.31 6.23
CA SER A 18 20.14 7.77 6.10
C SER A 18 18.73 8.36 6.28
N LEU A 19 17.68 7.54 6.23
CA LEU A 19 16.32 7.94 6.56
C LEU A 19 15.78 7.05 7.70
N SER A 20 15.16 7.70 8.67
CA SER A 20 14.35 7.10 9.71
C SER A 20 13.04 6.55 9.16
N LEU A 21 12.37 5.74 9.98
CA LEU A 21 11.07 5.16 9.62
C LEU A 21 9.99 6.23 9.42
N ALA A 22 9.96 7.23 10.30
CA ALA A 22 9.00 8.34 10.21
C ALA A 22 9.21 9.19 8.94
N GLU A 23 10.47 9.45 8.57
CA GLU A 23 10.78 10.15 7.31
C GLU A 23 10.31 9.36 6.09
N LEU A 24 10.52 8.04 6.05
CA LEU A 24 10.03 7.18 4.97
C LEU A 24 8.50 7.20 4.86
N MET A 25 7.80 7.07 6.00
CA MET A 25 6.34 7.18 6.04
C MET A 25 5.86 8.53 5.50
N THR A 26 6.51 9.61 5.94
CA THR A 26 6.18 10.98 5.53
C THR A 26 6.35 11.15 4.03
N LEU A 27 7.44 10.64 3.43
CA LEU A 27 7.65 10.70 1.98
C LEU A 27 6.54 9.97 1.19
N VAL A 28 6.11 8.78 1.66
CA VAL A 28 5.05 8.01 1.00
C VAL A 28 3.71 8.72 1.10
N VAL A 29 3.35 9.20 2.30
CA VAL A 29 2.09 9.92 2.53
C VAL A 29 2.07 11.21 1.70
N LEU A 30 3.14 11.99 1.74
CA LEU A 30 3.26 13.25 1.02
C LEU A 30 3.18 13.06 -0.50
N PHE A 31 3.81 12.01 -1.05
CA PHE A 31 3.70 11.65 -2.46
C PHE A 31 2.24 11.50 -2.89
N HIS A 32 1.44 10.80 -2.08
CA HIS A 32 0.03 10.58 -2.37
C HIS A 32 -0.83 11.83 -2.12
N GLN A 33 -0.53 12.62 -1.09
CA GLN A 33 -1.25 13.87 -0.80
C GLN A 33 -1.07 14.94 -1.88
N ILE A 34 0.15 15.11 -2.41
CA ILE A 34 0.43 16.07 -3.49
C ILE A 34 -0.04 15.52 -4.86
N ARG A 35 -0.39 14.23 -4.95
CA ARG A 35 -0.92 13.56 -6.16
C ARG A 35 0.06 13.57 -7.34
N TYR A 36 1.36 13.45 -7.09
CA TYR A 36 2.33 13.23 -8.16
C TYR A 36 2.04 11.90 -8.87
N ARG A 37 2.14 11.88 -10.21
CA ARG A 37 1.91 10.66 -11.00
C ARG A 37 3.04 9.63 -10.87
N GLN A 38 4.28 10.09 -10.68
CA GLN A 38 5.46 9.23 -10.67
C GLN A 38 6.34 9.55 -9.47
N PHE A 39 6.64 8.51 -8.68
CA PHE A 39 7.46 8.66 -7.47
C PHE A 39 8.86 9.20 -7.79
N LYS A 40 9.47 8.81 -8.93
CA LYS A 40 10.77 9.32 -9.35
C LYS A 40 10.79 10.84 -9.54
N SER A 41 9.75 11.39 -10.17
CA SER A 41 9.64 12.84 -10.39
C SER A 41 9.43 13.57 -9.07
N PHE A 42 8.52 13.06 -8.23
CA PHE A 42 8.32 13.56 -6.86
C PHE A 42 9.63 13.60 -6.08
N TYR A 43 10.37 12.49 -6.05
CA TYR A 43 11.60 12.40 -5.26
C TYR A 43 12.70 13.34 -5.79
N LEU A 44 12.99 13.30 -7.10
CA LEU A 44 14.12 14.04 -7.66
C LEU A 44 13.87 15.54 -7.82
N HIS A 45 12.65 15.94 -8.19
CA HIS A 45 12.34 17.32 -8.52
C HIS A 45 11.63 18.06 -7.40
N HIS A 46 10.95 17.37 -6.48
CA HIS A 46 10.29 18.03 -5.36
C HIS A 46 11.06 17.83 -4.06
N VAL A 47 11.23 16.59 -3.60
CA VAL A 47 11.86 16.29 -2.31
C VAL A 47 13.33 16.76 -2.27
N CYS A 48 14.13 16.32 -3.25
CA CYS A 48 15.55 16.65 -3.31
C CYS A 48 15.85 18.14 -3.57
N GLN A 49 14.88 18.92 -4.03
CA GLN A 49 15.06 20.35 -4.36
C GLN A 49 14.48 21.27 -3.29
N HIS A 50 13.29 20.96 -2.76
CA HIS A 50 12.55 21.85 -1.90
C HIS A 50 12.49 21.38 -0.43
N LEU A 51 12.70 20.09 -0.16
CA LEU A 51 12.52 19.51 1.18
C LEU A 51 13.84 19.07 1.83
N ARG A 52 15.00 19.56 1.36
CA ARG A 52 16.30 19.22 1.96
C ARG A 52 16.44 19.68 3.42
N GLY A 53 15.72 20.73 3.82
CA GLY A 53 15.71 21.19 5.22
C GLY A 53 15.07 20.15 6.14
N GLU A 54 13.97 19.54 5.70
CA GLU A 54 13.23 18.51 6.44
C GLU A 54 13.90 17.12 6.35
N PHE A 55 14.58 16.85 5.23
CA PHE A 55 15.28 15.59 4.97
C PHE A 55 16.76 15.85 4.64
N PRO A 56 17.61 16.11 5.65
CA PRO A 56 19.02 16.48 5.43
C PRO A 56 19.86 15.34 4.86
N THR A 57 19.47 14.09 5.10
CA THR A 57 20.24 12.87 4.78
C THR A 57 19.57 12.03 3.68
N LEU A 58 19.01 12.69 2.66
CA LEU A 58 18.36 12.01 1.52
C LEU A 58 19.34 11.07 0.79
N PRO A 59 19.01 9.78 0.63
CA PRO A 59 19.80 8.85 -0.16
C PRO A 59 19.61 9.08 -1.67
N SER A 60 20.35 8.35 -2.49
CA SER A 60 20.05 8.28 -3.92
C SER A 60 18.64 7.70 -4.16
N TYR A 61 18.03 8.05 -5.31
CA TYR A 61 16.70 7.53 -5.68
C TYR A 61 16.62 5.99 -5.59
N SER A 62 17.60 5.28 -6.15
CA SER A 62 17.61 3.81 -6.11
C SER A 62 17.62 3.28 -4.68
N ARG A 63 18.44 3.90 -3.82
CA ARG A 63 18.51 3.51 -2.40
C ARG A 63 17.23 3.87 -1.65
N CYS A 64 16.55 4.97 -1.98
CA CYS A 64 15.23 5.28 -1.42
C CYS A 64 14.21 4.19 -1.77
N ILE A 65 14.15 3.75 -3.03
CA ILE A 65 13.22 2.70 -3.47
C ILE A 65 13.48 1.38 -2.73
N GLU A 66 14.73 1.00 -2.51
CA GLU A 66 15.09 -0.18 -1.70
C GLU A 66 14.63 -0.06 -0.23
N LEU A 67 14.53 1.15 0.29
CA LEU A 67 14.14 1.42 1.68
C LEU A 67 12.63 1.51 1.87
N LEU A 68 11.86 1.92 0.85
CA LEU A 68 10.41 2.12 0.93
C LEU A 68 9.64 0.93 1.54
N PRO A 69 9.92 -0.35 1.19
CA PRO A 69 9.17 -1.47 1.78
C PRO A 69 9.27 -1.54 3.31
N ARG A 70 10.31 -0.96 3.92
CA ARG A 70 10.50 -0.99 5.38
C ARG A 70 9.43 -0.24 6.15
N CYS A 71 8.78 0.75 5.52
CA CYS A 71 7.71 1.51 6.18
C CYS A 71 6.32 0.92 5.99
N ALA A 72 6.16 -0.18 5.24
CA ALA A 72 4.85 -0.78 4.97
C ALA A 72 4.11 -1.19 6.25
N MET A 73 4.79 -1.90 7.17
CA MET A 73 4.20 -2.30 8.46
C MET A 73 3.89 -1.10 9.35
N ALA A 74 4.72 -0.05 9.29
CA ALA A 74 4.51 1.15 10.07
C ALA A 74 3.33 1.98 9.54
N LEU A 75 3.15 2.06 8.22
CA LEU A 75 1.97 2.65 7.59
C LEU A 75 0.71 1.86 7.91
N TYR A 76 0.79 0.53 7.95
CA TYR A 76 -0.33 -0.30 8.39
C TYR A 76 -0.68 -0.05 9.86
N ALA A 77 0.31 -0.05 10.76
CA ALA A 77 0.09 0.27 12.16
C ALA A 77 -0.49 1.69 12.35
N PHE A 78 0.01 2.67 11.59
CA PHE A 78 -0.55 4.03 11.60
C PHE A 78 -2.00 4.05 11.09
N PHE A 79 -2.31 3.33 10.02
CA PHE A 79 -3.68 3.17 9.54
C PHE A 79 -4.59 2.60 10.64
N GLU A 80 -4.12 1.63 11.42
CA GLU A 80 -4.88 1.05 12.54
C GLU A 80 -5.20 2.08 13.63
N THR A 81 -4.37 3.14 13.80
CA THR A 81 -4.60 4.21 14.78
C THR A 81 -5.48 5.35 14.31
N VAL A 82 -5.70 5.50 12.99
CA VAL A 82 -6.41 6.66 12.40
C VAL A 82 -7.75 6.27 11.76
N LYS A 83 -8.28 5.10 12.11
CA LYS A 83 -9.61 4.68 11.65
C LYS A 83 -10.69 5.58 12.25
N GLY A 84 -11.78 5.74 11.51
CA GLY A 84 -12.97 6.39 12.03
C GLY A 84 -13.69 5.51 13.04
N ASP A 85 -14.62 6.12 13.76
CA ASP A 85 -15.47 5.40 14.70
C ASP A 85 -16.68 4.77 13.98
N CYS A 86 -17.07 3.57 14.43
CA CYS A 86 -18.30 2.95 13.97
C CYS A 86 -19.51 3.71 14.54
N SER A 87 -20.23 4.37 13.64
CA SER A 87 -21.41 5.18 13.98
C SER A 87 -22.74 4.40 14.06
N GLY A 88 -22.72 3.09 13.86
CA GLY A 88 -23.92 2.27 13.65
C GLY A 88 -24.43 2.22 12.21
N LEU A 89 -23.85 3.01 11.30
CA LEU A 89 -24.11 2.97 9.86
C LEU A 89 -22.79 2.82 9.11
N SER A 90 -22.62 1.67 8.45
CA SER A 90 -21.41 1.32 7.71
C SER A 90 -21.73 0.92 6.26
N ILE A 91 -20.83 1.25 5.35
CA ILE A 91 -20.95 0.95 3.91
C ILE A 91 -19.70 0.16 3.50
N VAL A 92 -19.88 -0.96 2.80
CA VAL A 92 -18.78 -1.78 2.29
C VAL A 92 -18.84 -1.88 0.77
N ASP A 93 -17.69 -1.72 0.13
CA ASP A 93 -17.51 -1.95 -1.30
C ASP A 93 -16.16 -2.58 -1.61
N SER A 94 -16.06 -3.21 -2.78
CA SER A 94 -14.83 -3.82 -3.29
C SER A 94 -14.39 -3.14 -4.59
N THR A 95 -13.14 -2.69 -4.62
CA THR A 95 -12.55 -2.04 -5.79
C THR A 95 -11.43 -2.90 -6.38
N PRO A 96 -11.40 -3.16 -7.70
CA PRO A 96 -10.30 -3.88 -8.33
C PRO A 96 -9.02 -3.04 -8.31
N LEU A 97 -7.92 -3.64 -7.85
CA LEU A 97 -6.56 -3.09 -7.91
C LEU A 97 -5.77 -3.85 -8.97
N ALA A 98 -5.80 -3.33 -10.20
CA ALA A 98 -5.03 -3.89 -11.30
C ALA A 98 -3.53 -3.59 -11.13
N VAL A 99 -2.68 -4.62 -11.21
CA VAL A 99 -1.22 -4.49 -11.05
C VAL A 99 -0.49 -4.47 -12.40
N CYS A 100 -1.16 -4.86 -13.48
CA CYS A 100 -0.68 -4.72 -14.85
C CYS A 100 -1.83 -4.81 -15.87
N ASP A 101 -1.54 -4.42 -17.11
CA ASP A 101 -2.45 -4.64 -18.23
C ASP A 101 -2.63 -6.13 -18.53
N ASN A 102 -3.84 -6.52 -18.96
CA ASN A 102 -4.15 -7.92 -19.26
C ASN A 102 -3.22 -8.56 -20.31
N LEU A 103 -2.72 -7.78 -21.28
CA LEU A 103 -1.77 -8.25 -22.29
C LEU A 103 -0.39 -8.61 -21.71
N ARG A 104 -0.05 -8.08 -20.53
CA ARG A 104 1.26 -8.24 -19.88
C ARG A 104 1.29 -9.30 -18.79
N ILE A 105 0.17 -9.96 -18.50
CA ILE A 105 0.04 -10.95 -17.42
C ILE A 105 1.14 -12.02 -17.52
N LYS A 106 1.37 -12.59 -18.71
CA LYS A 106 2.37 -13.64 -18.94
C LYS A 106 3.81 -13.23 -18.61
N ARG A 107 4.09 -11.92 -18.54
CA ARG A 107 5.43 -11.35 -18.25
C ARG A 107 5.50 -10.71 -16.85
N HIS A 108 4.42 -10.76 -16.08
CA HIS A 108 4.36 -10.12 -14.77
C HIS A 108 5.14 -10.95 -13.74
N ARG A 109 6.11 -10.32 -13.05
CA ARG A 109 6.98 -10.99 -12.06
C ARG A 109 6.76 -10.52 -10.63
N VAL A 110 6.31 -9.28 -10.42
CA VAL A 110 6.30 -8.62 -9.10
C VAL A 110 5.33 -9.29 -8.12
N PHE A 111 4.11 -9.61 -8.56
CA PHE A 111 3.08 -10.28 -7.75
C PHE A 111 2.79 -11.71 -8.24
N GLN A 112 3.78 -12.39 -8.81
CA GLN A 112 3.63 -13.76 -9.28
C GLN A 112 3.21 -14.69 -8.12
N GLY A 113 2.13 -15.46 -8.31
CA GLY A 113 1.56 -16.35 -7.28
C GLY A 113 0.75 -15.64 -6.18
N LEU A 114 0.71 -14.31 -6.19
CA LEU A 114 -0.06 -13.50 -5.23
C LEU A 114 -1.28 -12.85 -5.91
N ALA A 115 -1.07 -12.19 -7.05
CA ALA A 115 -2.13 -11.59 -7.85
C ALA A 115 -2.81 -12.64 -8.75
N GLU A 116 -4.11 -12.49 -8.96
CA GLU A 116 -4.90 -13.38 -9.80
C GLU A 116 -5.78 -12.60 -10.77
N ARG A 117 -6.23 -13.28 -11.83
CA ARG A 117 -7.13 -12.68 -12.81
C ARG A 117 -8.56 -12.63 -12.27
N GLY A 118 -9.11 -11.42 -12.17
CA GLY A 118 -10.47 -11.15 -11.69
C GLY A 118 -11.37 -10.52 -12.74
N LYS A 119 -12.67 -10.47 -12.46
CA LYS A 119 -13.67 -9.77 -13.28
C LYS A 119 -14.43 -8.74 -12.44
N SER A 120 -14.36 -7.47 -12.81
CA SER A 120 -15.16 -6.38 -12.27
C SER A 120 -16.37 -6.08 -13.19
N SER A 121 -17.18 -5.09 -12.84
CA SER A 121 -18.20 -4.51 -13.73
C SER A 121 -17.59 -3.89 -15.00
N THR A 122 -16.37 -3.35 -14.90
CA THR A 122 -15.66 -2.69 -16.00
C THR A 122 -14.85 -3.62 -16.88
N GLY A 123 -14.65 -4.89 -16.49
CA GLY A 123 -14.01 -5.90 -17.32
C GLY A 123 -13.09 -6.84 -16.56
N TRP A 124 -12.23 -7.52 -17.31
CA TRP A 124 -11.19 -8.37 -16.72
C TRP A 124 -10.01 -7.54 -16.23
N PHE A 125 -9.42 -7.92 -15.11
CA PHE A 125 -8.19 -7.33 -14.58
C PHE A 125 -7.28 -8.42 -14.01
N PHE A 126 -6.00 -8.11 -13.83
CA PHE A 126 -5.06 -8.95 -13.11
C PHE A 126 -4.52 -8.18 -11.90
N GLY A 127 -4.69 -8.75 -10.71
CA GLY A 127 -4.32 -8.05 -9.48
C GLY A 127 -5.10 -8.53 -8.27
N PHE A 128 -5.54 -7.56 -7.48
CA PHE A 128 -6.21 -7.75 -6.19
C PHE A 128 -7.58 -7.08 -6.17
N LYS A 129 -8.38 -7.37 -5.15
CA LYS A 129 -9.53 -6.57 -4.78
C LYS A 129 -9.26 -5.95 -3.41
N LEU A 130 -9.49 -4.64 -3.31
CA LEU A 130 -9.47 -3.92 -2.05
C LEU A 130 -10.92 -3.78 -1.57
N HIS A 131 -11.22 -4.42 -0.46
CA HIS A 131 -12.48 -4.28 0.25
C HIS A 131 -12.29 -3.23 1.32
N ALA A 132 -13.18 -2.25 1.38
CA ALA A 132 -13.12 -1.18 2.37
C ALA A 132 -14.50 -0.98 3.00
N VAL A 133 -14.51 -0.81 4.31
CA VAL A 133 -15.69 -0.39 5.07
C VAL A 133 -15.48 1.06 5.50
N ILE A 134 -16.48 1.90 5.22
CA ILE A 134 -16.52 3.30 5.66
C ILE A 134 -17.75 3.55 6.54
N ASN A 135 -17.68 4.54 7.41
CA ASN A 135 -18.87 5.07 8.05
C ASN A 135 -19.58 6.09 7.14
N HIS A 136 -20.74 6.59 7.59
CA HIS A 136 -21.52 7.60 6.85
C HIS A 136 -20.81 8.96 6.66
N ARG A 137 -19.70 9.22 7.37
CA ARG A 137 -18.88 10.43 7.22
C ARG A 137 -17.75 10.25 6.20
N GLY A 138 -17.60 9.06 5.64
CA GLY A 138 -16.52 8.72 4.72
C GLY A 138 -15.20 8.34 5.39
N GLU A 139 -15.20 8.10 6.70
CA GLU A 139 -14.01 7.65 7.42
C GLU A 139 -13.85 6.14 7.27
N LEU A 140 -12.61 5.67 7.07
CA LEU A 140 -12.30 4.25 6.94
C LEU A 140 -12.41 3.53 8.29
N LEU A 141 -13.17 2.44 8.33
CA LEU A 141 -13.34 1.58 9.51
C LEU A 141 -12.50 0.31 9.42
N SER A 142 -12.36 -0.26 8.23
CA SER A 142 -11.63 -1.51 8.00
C SER A 142 -11.29 -1.67 6.52
N ILE A 143 -10.18 -2.36 6.23
CA ILE A 143 -9.79 -2.71 4.86
C ILE A 143 -9.29 -4.15 4.80
N ARG A 144 -9.47 -4.80 3.64
CA ARG A 144 -8.96 -6.14 3.36
C ARG A 144 -8.53 -6.25 1.91
N LEU A 145 -7.36 -6.82 1.68
CA LEU A 145 -6.87 -7.14 0.34
C LEU A 145 -7.10 -8.62 0.05
N THR A 146 -7.72 -8.95 -1.09
CA THR A 146 -7.87 -10.33 -1.57
C THR A 146 -7.35 -10.47 -2.98
N ARG A 147 -7.11 -11.71 -3.42
CA ARG A 147 -6.77 -12.01 -4.82
C ARG A 147 -7.90 -11.58 -5.75
N GLY A 148 -7.56 -11.22 -7.00
CA GLY A 148 -8.51 -10.71 -7.99
C GLY A 148 -9.68 -11.66 -8.32
N ASN A 149 -9.48 -12.97 -8.19
CA ASN A 149 -10.52 -14.00 -8.40
C ASN A 149 -11.28 -14.39 -7.12
N GLY A 150 -10.98 -13.77 -5.98
CA GLY A 150 -11.66 -14.05 -4.73
C GLY A 150 -13.14 -13.69 -4.78
N ASP A 151 -13.97 -14.51 -4.12
CA ASP A 151 -15.37 -14.20 -3.85
C ASP A 151 -15.45 -13.04 -2.85
N ASP A 152 -16.20 -12.01 -3.21
CA ASP A 152 -16.28 -10.76 -2.48
C ASP A 152 -16.96 -10.92 -1.11
N ARG A 153 -17.79 -11.97 -0.95
CA ARG A 153 -18.51 -12.25 0.30
C ARG A 153 -17.60 -12.83 1.40
N LYS A 154 -16.53 -13.53 1.02
CA LYS A 154 -15.64 -14.22 1.97
C LYS A 154 -14.92 -13.30 2.96
N PRO A 155 -14.38 -12.13 2.56
CA PRO A 155 -13.72 -11.22 3.50
C PRO A 155 -14.68 -10.40 4.37
N VAL A 156 -15.99 -10.37 4.06
CA VAL A 156 -16.96 -9.50 4.76
C VAL A 156 -17.04 -9.80 6.27
N PRO A 157 -17.14 -11.06 6.74
CA PRO A 157 -17.17 -11.34 8.18
C PRO A 157 -15.95 -10.80 8.93
N ASP A 158 -14.75 -10.95 8.36
CA ASP A 158 -13.52 -10.43 8.95
C ASP A 158 -13.53 -8.89 8.98
N LEU A 159 -13.97 -8.25 7.89
CA LEU A 159 -14.01 -6.79 7.73
C LEU A 159 -14.92 -6.09 8.75
N VAL A 160 -16.00 -6.74 9.16
CA VAL A 160 -17.01 -6.17 10.06
C VAL A 160 -16.83 -6.57 11.52
N THR A 161 -15.73 -7.26 11.84
CA THR A 161 -15.41 -7.64 13.21
C THR A 161 -15.31 -6.38 14.09
N GLY A 162 -16.11 -6.32 15.15
CA GLY A 162 -16.16 -5.18 16.06
C GLY A 162 -16.99 -3.98 15.58
N LEU A 163 -17.62 -4.07 14.40
CA LEU A 163 -18.59 -3.07 13.94
C LEU A 163 -19.99 -3.43 14.43
N PHE A 164 -20.83 -2.42 14.65
CA PHE A 164 -22.22 -2.59 15.07
C PHE A 164 -23.18 -1.80 14.17
N GLY A 165 -24.47 -2.14 14.26
CA GLY A 165 -25.53 -1.48 13.50
C GLY A 165 -25.69 -2.01 12.07
N SER A 166 -26.13 -1.15 11.16
CA SER A 166 -26.49 -1.52 9.79
C SER A 166 -25.29 -1.48 8.85
N LEU A 167 -25.14 -2.54 8.05
CA LEU A 167 -24.15 -2.65 6.99
C LEU A 167 -24.84 -2.60 5.62
N TYR A 168 -24.43 -1.67 4.77
CA TYR A 168 -24.90 -1.53 3.40
C TYR A 168 -23.81 -1.96 2.44
N ALA A 169 -24.16 -2.75 1.43
CA ALA A 169 -23.20 -3.32 0.49
C ALA A 169 -23.79 -3.45 -0.91
N ASP A 170 -22.94 -3.46 -1.94
CA ASP A 170 -23.36 -3.87 -3.28
C ASP A 170 -23.83 -5.34 -3.28
N LYS A 171 -24.71 -5.70 -4.21
CA LYS A 171 -25.29 -7.04 -4.34
C LYS A 171 -24.24 -8.14 -4.38
N ARG A 172 -23.05 -7.87 -4.93
CA ARG A 172 -21.94 -8.84 -5.02
C ARG A 172 -21.36 -9.23 -3.66
N LEU A 173 -21.57 -8.40 -2.64
CA LEU A 173 -21.06 -8.56 -1.27
C LEU A 173 -22.13 -9.13 -0.31
N VAL A 174 -23.37 -9.24 -0.76
CA VAL A 174 -24.49 -9.78 0.03
C VAL A 174 -24.72 -11.25 -0.33
N ALA A 175 -25.04 -12.08 0.67
CA ALA A 175 -25.32 -13.51 0.53
C ALA A 175 -26.72 -13.77 -0.07
#